data_AF-A0A9P8TF06-F1
#
_entry.id   AF-A0A9P8TF06-F1
#
_cell.length_a   1.000
_cell.length_b   1.000
_cell.length_c   1.000
_cell.angle_alpha   90.00
_cell.angle_beta   90.00
_cell.angle_gamma   90.00
#
_symmetry.space_group_name_H-M   'P 1'
#
loop_
_entity.id
_entity.type
_entity.pdbx_description
1 polymer ?
#
loop_
_entity_poly.entity_id
_entity_poly.type
_entity_poly.pdbx_seq_one_letter_code
_entity_poly.pdbx_strand_id
1 'polypeptide(L)'
;MKLAGAVNTQLVTPPNSTELHQHHHSHSHSTPSKTESTQKLIKQATDYIISLTHTSQPPKFKLVLNHYITELLKRSRSSLPIFQIALKYYVTLTDKINCAESTSSVDELICIKKRLLGCLILSFKYHYDCQYSFKSWGKISGLTVRELQKIELQALIALDYQLNLSSEEYQSWLAELTLKMKEFEESSSTQDQIFIAESSCGMTYSKRSHSDSVEGYAAELNKRLKTV
;
A
#
# COMPACT_ATOMS: atom_id res chain seq x y z
N MET A 1 44.06 -52.97 -12.13
CA MET A 1 44.73 -53.32 -10.86
C MET A 1 44.56 -52.15 -9.89
N LYS A 2 44.19 -52.45 -8.64
CA LYS A 2 44.01 -51.54 -7.46
C LYS A 2 45.28 -50.67 -7.24
N LEU A 3 45.23 -49.46 -6.68
CA LEU A 3 44.97 -49.06 -5.28
C LEU A 3 44.75 -47.52 -5.27
N ALA A 4 43.68 -46.95 -4.68
CA ALA A 4 43.44 -46.64 -3.26
C ALA A 4 44.45 -45.66 -2.64
N GLY A 5 43.96 -44.45 -2.32
CA GLY A 5 44.65 -43.44 -1.51
C GLY A 5 43.65 -42.40 -1.00
N ALA A 6 43.08 -42.66 0.18
CA ALA A 6 42.14 -41.79 0.88
C ALA A 6 42.88 -40.62 1.54
N VAL A 7 42.38 -39.39 1.37
CA VAL A 7 42.79 -38.24 2.19
C VAL A 7 41.61 -37.86 3.07
N ASN A 8 41.82 -38.09 4.37
CA ASN A 8 40.99 -37.75 5.50
C ASN A 8 41.38 -36.34 5.96
N THR A 9 40.55 -35.34 5.72
CA THR A 9 40.73 -34.00 6.29
C THR A 9 39.72 -33.79 7.41
N GLN A 10 40.25 -33.88 8.63
CA GLN A 10 39.54 -33.66 9.88
C GLN A 10 38.97 -32.25 9.98
N LEU A 11 37.77 -32.20 10.54
CA LEU A 11 37.05 -31.02 11.01
C LEU A 11 37.84 -30.37 12.17
N VAL A 12 38.22 -29.10 12.04
CA VAL A 12 38.84 -28.32 13.12
C VAL A 12 38.00 -27.09 13.40
N THR A 13 37.30 -27.08 14.53
CA THR A 13 36.67 -25.90 15.14
C THR A 13 37.70 -25.09 15.93
N PRO A 14 37.69 -23.74 15.88
CA PRO A 14 38.43 -22.93 16.84
C PRO A 14 37.70 -22.76 18.18
N PRO A 15 38.44 -22.52 19.28
CA PRO A 15 37.92 -22.58 20.65
C PRO A 15 37.22 -21.30 21.11
N ASN A 16 36.34 -21.50 22.09
CA ASN A 16 35.70 -20.49 22.93
C ASN A 16 36.77 -19.78 23.79
N SER A 17 36.80 -18.45 23.79
CA SER A 17 37.59 -17.69 24.77
C SER A 17 36.85 -16.41 25.17
N THR A 18 36.57 -16.37 26.46
CA THR A 18 35.95 -15.33 27.24
C THR A 18 36.83 -14.07 27.25
N GLU A 19 36.35 -12.95 26.74
CA GLU A 19 36.87 -11.62 27.10
C GLU A 19 35.73 -10.70 27.54
N LEU A 20 35.67 -10.52 28.85
CA LEU A 20 34.99 -9.43 29.53
C LEU A 20 35.82 -8.16 29.35
N HIS A 21 35.24 -7.11 28.77
CA HIS A 21 35.54 -5.72 29.13
C HIS A 21 34.28 -4.86 28.97
N GLN A 22 33.89 -4.22 30.07
CA GLN A 22 32.77 -3.29 30.20
C GLN A 22 33.18 -1.85 29.85
N HIS A 23 32.15 -1.06 29.58
CA HIS A 23 32.03 0.40 29.54
C HIS A 23 32.38 1.14 28.24
N HIS A 24 31.33 1.48 27.48
CA HIS A 24 31.07 2.89 27.09
C HIS A 24 29.55 3.14 27.05
N HIS A 25 29.09 4.07 27.90
CA HIS A 25 27.75 4.63 27.88
C HIS A 25 27.48 5.24 26.50
N SER A 26 26.56 4.65 25.74
CA SER A 26 25.98 5.28 24.55
C SER A 26 24.49 5.48 24.81
N HIS A 27 24.08 6.75 24.84
CA HIS A 27 22.69 7.15 24.78
C HIS A 27 22.06 6.50 23.54
N SER A 28 21.19 5.52 23.75
CA SER A 28 20.37 4.92 22.72
C SER A 28 19.31 5.93 22.27
N HIS A 29 19.63 6.76 21.27
CA HIS A 29 18.60 7.28 20.41
C HIS A 29 17.97 6.09 19.68
N SER A 30 16.77 5.71 20.12
CA SER A 30 15.94 4.67 19.54
C SER A 30 15.65 5.02 18.08
N THR A 31 16.46 4.50 17.17
CA THR A 31 16.09 4.45 15.76
C THR A 31 14.82 3.61 15.63
N PRO A 32 13.77 4.07 14.92
CA PRO A 32 12.55 3.29 14.78
C PRO A 32 12.89 1.95 14.12
N SER A 33 12.29 0.86 14.62
CA SER A 33 12.47 -0.46 14.04
C SER A 33 12.04 -0.45 12.56
N LYS A 34 12.71 -1.22 11.69
CA LYS A 34 12.35 -1.34 10.25
C LYS A 34 10.86 -1.64 10.04
N THR A 35 10.25 -2.36 10.99
CA THR A 35 8.81 -2.67 11.00
C THR A 35 7.95 -1.42 11.23
N GLU A 36 8.36 -0.53 12.12
CA GLU A 36 7.63 0.70 12.45
C GLU A 36 7.64 1.69 11.28
N SER A 37 8.79 1.88 10.64
CA SER A 37 8.90 2.73 9.44
C SER A 37 8.03 2.22 8.29
N THR A 38 7.97 0.89 8.10
CA THR A 38 7.13 0.27 7.07
C THR A 38 5.65 0.48 7.35
N GLN A 39 5.23 0.32 8.61
CA GLN A 39 3.83 0.56 9.00
C GLN A 39 3.43 2.03 8.86
N LYS A 40 4.34 2.96 9.21
CA LYS A 40 4.13 4.39 8.97
C LYS A 40 3.94 4.68 7.47
N LEU A 41 4.81 4.13 6.62
CA LEU A 41 4.69 4.27 5.16
C LEU A 41 3.36 3.74 4.65
N ILE A 42 2.91 2.56 5.11
CA ILE A 42 1.64 1.96 4.66
C ILE A 42 0.46 2.87 5.02
N LYS A 43 0.45 3.46 6.23
CA LYS A 43 -0.58 4.43 6.64
C LYS A 43 -0.60 5.65 5.71
N GLN A 44 0.54 6.28 5.50
CA GLN A 44 0.66 7.45 4.62
C GLN A 44 0.30 7.12 3.15
N ALA A 45 0.75 5.97 2.65
CA ALA A 45 0.42 5.49 1.32
C ALA A 45 -1.08 5.20 1.16
N THR A 46 -1.75 4.74 2.22
CA THR A 46 -3.21 4.53 2.20
C THR A 46 -3.94 5.85 1.98
N ASP A 47 -3.54 6.91 2.71
CA ASP A 47 -4.13 8.24 2.57
C ASP A 47 -3.87 8.84 1.20
N TYR A 48 -2.64 8.70 0.71
CA TYR A 48 -2.28 9.13 -0.63
C TYR A 48 -3.05 8.39 -1.74
N ILE A 49 -3.18 7.06 -1.64
CA ILE A 49 -3.96 6.27 -2.60
C ILE A 49 -5.42 6.73 -2.64
N ILE A 50 -6.01 7.01 -1.47
CA ILE A 50 -7.39 7.48 -1.39
C ILE A 50 -7.53 8.86 -2.05
N SER A 51 -6.62 9.79 -1.77
CA SER A 51 -6.69 11.15 -2.32
C SER A 51 -6.62 11.18 -3.85
N LEU A 52 -5.89 10.26 -4.47
CA LEU A 52 -5.77 10.14 -5.93
C LEU A 52 -7.05 9.68 -6.63
N THR A 53 -8.00 9.08 -5.91
CA THR A 53 -9.10 8.32 -6.54
C THR A 53 -10.42 9.06 -6.67
N HIS A 54 -10.51 10.33 -6.24
CA HIS A 54 -11.69 11.23 -6.30
C HIS A 54 -13.06 10.62 -5.93
N THR A 55 -13.06 9.41 -5.35
CA THR A 55 -14.27 8.64 -5.07
C THR A 55 -14.61 8.86 -3.61
N SER A 56 -15.86 9.24 -3.33
CA SER A 56 -16.36 9.29 -1.96
C SER A 56 -16.31 7.89 -1.36
N GLN A 57 -15.37 7.68 -0.43
CA GLN A 57 -15.20 6.40 0.26
C GLN A 57 -15.92 6.43 1.61
N PRO A 58 -16.54 5.32 2.03
CA PRO A 58 -17.15 5.26 3.35
C PRO A 58 -16.09 5.43 4.45
N PRO A 59 -16.44 5.95 5.64
CA PRO A 59 -15.46 6.24 6.70
C PRO A 59 -14.57 5.05 7.08
N LYS A 60 -15.11 3.83 7.02
CA LYS A 60 -14.38 2.59 7.34
C LYS A 60 -13.44 2.12 6.22
N PHE A 61 -13.51 2.70 5.03
CA PHE A 61 -12.72 2.26 3.87
C PHE A 61 -11.22 2.41 4.10
N LYS A 62 -10.78 3.52 4.71
CA LYS A 62 -9.37 3.77 5.04
C LYS A 62 -8.78 2.61 5.85
N LEU A 63 -9.47 2.17 6.90
CA LEU A 63 -9.05 1.05 7.74
C LEU A 63 -8.98 -0.26 6.95
N VAL A 64 -9.99 -0.54 6.13
CA VAL A 64 -10.05 -1.75 5.29
C VAL A 64 -8.93 -1.77 4.25
N LEU A 65 -8.64 -0.62 3.62
CA LEU A 65 -7.58 -0.50 2.64
C LEU A 65 -6.21 -0.64 3.30
N ASN A 66 -5.99 0.01 4.45
CA ASN A 66 -4.74 -0.11 5.20
C ASN A 66 -4.44 -1.56 5.60
N HIS A 67 -5.45 -2.26 6.12
CA HIS A 67 -5.35 -3.68 6.45
C HIS A 67 -5.05 -4.53 5.21
N TYR A 68 -5.76 -4.27 4.10
CA TYR A 68 -5.51 -4.96 2.83
C TYR A 68 -4.07 -4.77 2.35
N ILE A 69 -3.54 -3.54 2.34
CA ILE A 69 -2.16 -3.25 1.92
C ILE A 69 -1.17 -3.97 2.83
N THR A 70 -1.39 -3.91 4.14
CA THR A 70 -0.54 -4.58 5.13
C THR A 70 -0.47 -6.08 4.89
N GLU A 71 -1.62 -6.75 4.74
CA GLU A 71 -1.68 -8.18 4.49
C GLU A 71 -1.12 -8.56 3.11
N LEU A 72 -1.38 -7.72 2.10
CA LEU A 72 -0.85 -7.93 0.75
C LEU A 72 0.68 -7.94 0.76
N LEU A 73 1.32 -6.92 1.34
CA LEU A 73 2.79 -6.81 1.41
C LEU A 73 3.40 -7.92 2.28
N LYS A 74 2.75 -8.26 3.40
CA LYS A 74 3.19 -9.33 4.30
C LYS A 74 3.17 -10.69 3.62
N ARG A 75 2.08 -11.03 2.92
CA ARG A 75 1.89 -12.35 2.27
C ARG A 75 2.72 -12.49 0.99
N SER A 76 2.95 -11.41 0.26
CA SER A 76 3.84 -11.40 -0.90
C SER A 76 5.32 -11.27 -0.52
N ARG A 77 5.64 -11.02 0.76
CA ARG A 77 7.02 -10.73 1.21
C ARG A 77 7.62 -9.55 0.45
N SER A 78 6.81 -8.53 0.19
CA SER A 78 7.26 -7.33 -0.52
C SER A 78 8.29 -6.56 0.30
N SER A 79 9.36 -6.16 -0.38
CA SER A 79 10.30 -5.19 0.18
C SER A 79 9.77 -3.77 0.05
N LEU A 80 10.33 -2.84 0.83
CA LEU A 80 9.97 -1.43 0.78
C LEU A 80 10.19 -0.80 -0.62
N PRO A 81 11.34 -1.01 -1.30
CA PRO A 81 11.54 -0.46 -2.65
C PRO A 81 10.51 -0.95 -3.66
N ILE A 82 10.15 -2.23 -3.61
CA ILE A 82 9.13 -2.80 -4.52
C ILE A 82 7.77 -2.17 -4.30
N PHE A 83 7.42 -1.90 -3.03
CA PHE A 83 6.20 -1.18 -2.73
C PHE A 83 6.26 0.28 -3.21
N GLN A 84 7.40 0.96 -3.05
CA GLN A 84 7.61 2.33 -3.56
C GLN A 84 7.50 2.40 -5.09
N ILE A 85 8.03 1.40 -5.81
CA ILE A 85 7.89 1.28 -7.26
C ILE A 85 6.43 1.00 -7.64
N ALA A 86 5.75 0.11 -6.90
CA ALA A 86 4.33 -0.15 -7.12
C ALA A 86 3.47 1.11 -6.92
N LEU A 87 3.82 1.98 -5.97
CA LEU A 87 3.17 3.28 -5.79
C LEU A 87 3.42 4.21 -6.98
N LYS A 88 4.64 4.23 -7.55
CA LYS A 88 4.92 5.01 -8.77
C LYS A 88 4.01 4.57 -9.90
N TYR A 89 3.93 3.26 -10.15
CA TYR A 89 3.04 2.71 -11.16
C TYR A 89 1.58 3.04 -10.88
N TYR A 90 1.15 2.99 -9.61
CA TYR A 90 -0.22 3.31 -9.22
C TYR A 90 -0.61 4.76 -9.55
N VAL A 91 0.27 5.72 -9.29
CA VAL A 91 0.06 7.15 -9.61
C VAL A 91 -0.09 7.30 -11.13
N THR A 92 0.88 6.80 -11.89
CA THR A 92 0.85 6.86 -13.36
C THR A 92 -0.43 6.22 -13.92
N LEU A 93 -0.83 5.06 -13.39
CA LEU A 93 -2.06 4.40 -13.81
C LEU A 93 -3.30 5.24 -13.51
N THR A 94 -3.33 5.89 -12.35
CA THR A 94 -4.47 6.70 -11.92
C THR A 94 -4.63 7.92 -12.81
N ASP A 95 -3.54 8.60 -13.16
CA ASP A 95 -3.56 9.72 -14.10
C ASP A 95 -4.09 9.27 -15.48
N LYS A 96 -3.60 8.14 -16.00
CA LYS A 96 -4.05 7.58 -17.28
C LYS A 96 -5.53 7.20 -17.27
N ILE A 97 -6.01 6.59 -16.19
CA ILE A 97 -7.42 6.22 -16.03
C ILE A 97 -8.29 7.48 -15.93
N ASN A 98 -7.84 8.51 -15.22
CA ASN A 98 -8.59 9.76 -15.08
C ASN A 98 -8.63 10.58 -16.39
N CYS A 99 -7.57 10.51 -17.22
CA CYS A 99 -7.54 11.17 -18.52
C CYS A 99 -8.27 10.40 -19.63
N ALA A 100 -8.41 9.08 -19.51
CA ALA A 100 -9.08 8.25 -20.51
C ALA A 100 -10.59 8.26 -20.27
N GLU A 101 -11.30 9.23 -20.85
CA GLU A 101 -12.74 9.43 -20.63
C GLU A 101 -13.63 8.23 -21.01
N SER A 102 -13.16 7.27 -21.82
CA SER A 102 -13.94 6.08 -22.20
C SER A 102 -13.07 5.02 -22.88
N THR A 103 -12.47 4.11 -22.11
CA THR A 103 -11.99 2.84 -22.69
C THR A 103 -12.43 1.66 -21.83
N SER A 104 -13.19 0.74 -22.41
CA SER A 104 -13.64 -0.53 -21.82
C SER A 104 -12.49 -1.50 -21.48
N SER A 105 -11.24 -1.07 -21.66
CA SER A 105 -10.04 -1.88 -21.49
C SER A 105 -9.46 -1.83 -20.07
N VAL A 106 -10.01 -1.04 -19.14
CA VAL A 106 -9.45 -0.89 -17.76
C VAL A 106 -10.42 -1.25 -16.63
N ASP A 107 -11.49 -1.97 -16.93
CA ASP A 107 -12.56 -2.31 -15.97
C ASP A 107 -12.06 -2.91 -14.65
N GLU A 108 -11.04 -3.79 -14.69
CA GLU A 108 -10.53 -4.42 -13.46
C GLU A 108 -9.76 -3.44 -12.58
N LEU A 109 -9.20 -2.38 -13.18
CA LEU A 109 -8.36 -1.39 -12.52
C LEU A 109 -9.17 -0.22 -11.92
N ILE A 110 -10.50 -0.20 -12.10
CA ILE A 110 -11.39 0.75 -11.42
C ILE A 110 -11.34 0.50 -9.91
N CYS A 111 -11.28 -0.76 -9.49
CA CYS A 111 -11.14 -1.11 -8.08
C CYS A 111 -9.73 -0.79 -7.56
N ILE A 112 -9.64 0.09 -6.56
CA ILE A 112 -8.39 0.51 -5.90
C ILE A 112 -7.52 -0.68 -5.50
N LYS A 113 -8.12 -1.72 -4.92
CA LYS A 113 -7.40 -2.93 -4.49
C LYS A 113 -6.80 -3.69 -5.67
N LYS A 114 -7.59 -3.89 -6.75
CA LYS A 114 -7.13 -4.59 -7.96
C LYS A 114 -6.07 -3.77 -8.70
N ARG A 115 -6.23 -2.45 -8.78
CA ARG A 115 -5.23 -1.53 -9.33
C ARG A 115 -3.88 -1.65 -8.62
N LEU A 116 -3.89 -1.57 -7.30
CA LEU A 116 -2.69 -1.70 -6.49
C LEU A 116 -2.06 -3.09 -6.62
N LEU A 117 -2.88 -4.15 -6.63
CA LEU A 117 -2.40 -5.51 -6.85
C LEU A 117 -1.71 -5.66 -8.20
N GLY A 118 -2.28 -5.11 -9.27
CA GLY A 118 -1.68 -5.11 -10.61
C GLY A 118 -0.33 -4.41 -10.61
N CYS A 119 -0.26 -3.21 -10.04
CA CYS A 119 1.00 -2.46 -9.92
C CYS A 119 2.06 -3.27 -9.16
N LEU A 120 1.67 -3.92 -8.05
CA LEU A 120 2.58 -4.75 -7.27
C LEU A 120 3.08 -5.96 -8.06
N ILE A 121 2.20 -6.68 -8.77
CA ILE A 121 2.58 -7.81 -9.62
C ILE A 121 3.61 -7.37 -10.67
N LEU A 122 3.40 -6.22 -11.32
CA LEU A 122 4.34 -5.69 -12.32
C LEU A 122 5.69 -5.34 -11.71
N SER A 123 5.71 -4.69 -10.55
CA SER A 123 6.97 -4.40 -9.83
C SER A 123 7.74 -5.68 -9.53
N PHE A 124 7.05 -6.74 -9.09
CA PHE A 124 7.71 -8.03 -8.84
C PHE A 124 8.25 -8.67 -10.13
N LYS A 125 7.47 -8.68 -11.21
CA LYS A 125 7.89 -9.29 -12.48
C LYS A 125 9.04 -8.56 -13.15
N TYR A 126 9.12 -7.24 -12.98
CA TYR A 126 10.17 -6.43 -13.59
C TYR A 126 11.48 -6.47 -12.79
N HIS A 127 11.40 -6.48 -11.45
CA HIS A 127 12.59 -6.33 -10.60
C HIS A 127 13.10 -7.63 -9.96
N TYR A 128 12.35 -8.73 -10.03
CA TYR A 128 12.80 -10.02 -9.51
C TYR A 128 12.83 -11.09 -10.60
N ASP A 129 13.96 -11.79 -10.68
CA ASP A 129 14.14 -12.94 -11.58
C ASP A 129 13.19 -14.10 -11.22
N CYS A 130 12.82 -14.21 -9.94
CA CYS A 130 11.94 -15.24 -9.41
C CYS A 130 10.64 -14.62 -8.87
N GLN A 131 9.62 -14.55 -9.72
CA GLN A 131 8.29 -14.05 -9.37
C GLN A 131 7.33 -15.18 -8.95
N TYR A 132 6.32 -14.85 -8.13
CA TYR A 132 5.27 -15.79 -7.76
C TYR A 132 4.33 -16.08 -8.92
N SER A 133 4.11 -17.36 -9.22
CA SER A 133 3.10 -17.76 -10.22
C SER A 133 1.72 -17.15 -9.94
N PHE A 134 0.89 -16.98 -10.97
CA PHE A 134 -0.49 -16.51 -10.79
C PHE A 134 -1.32 -17.39 -9.85
N LYS A 135 -1.04 -18.69 -9.76
CA LYS A 135 -1.69 -19.57 -8.77
C LYS A 135 -1.35 -19.15 -7.34
N SER A 136 -0.11 -18.73 -7.10
CA SER A 136 0.35 -18.21 -5.81
C SER A 136 -0.27 -16.84 -5.51
N TRP A 137 -0.29 -15.93 -6.49
CA TRP A 137 -0.99 -14.64 -6.35
C TRP A 137 -2.50 -14.81 -6.10
N GLY A 138 -3.13 -15.83 -6.66
CA GLY A 138 -4.52 -16.19 -6.38
C GLY A 138 -4.74 -16.57 -4.91
N LYS A 139 -3.80 -17.31 -4.31
CA LYS A 139 -3.84 -17.62 -2.86
C LYS A 139 -3.62 -16.39 -1.97
N ILE A 140 -2.84 -15.41 -2.44
CA ILE A 140 -2.57 -14.17 -1.69
C ILE A 140 -3.77 -13.21 -1.76
N SER A 141 -4.34 -13.04 -2.95
CA SER A 141 -5.38 -12.03 -3.24
C SER A 141 -6.81 -12.54 -3.14
N GLY A 142 -7.01 -13.86 -3.22
CA GLY A 142 -8.34 -14.48 -3.34
C GLY A 142 -8.94 -14.42 -4.75
N LEU A 143 -8.20 -13.93 -5.75
CA LEU A 143 -8.68 -13.82 -7.14
C LEU A 143 -8.37 -15.06 -7.96
N THR A 144 -9.16 -15.28 -9.01
CA THR A 144 -8.89 -16.34 -9.97
C THR A 144 -7.67 -16.01 -10.84
N VAL A 145 -7.03 -17.04 -11.41
CA VAL A 145 -5.89 -16.86 -12.33
C VAL A 145 -6.30 -15.99 -13.53
N ARG A 146 -7.51 -16.16 -14.06
CA ARG A 146 -8.00 -15.36 -15.19
C ARG A 146 -8.15 -13.89 -14.86
N GLU A 147 -8.70 -13.56 -13.68
CA GLU A 147 -8.78 -12.17 -13.22
C GLU A 147 -7.40 -11.56 -13.03
N LEU A 148 -6.45 -12.30 -12.45
CA LEU A 148 -5.08 -11.81 -12.26
C LEU A 148 -4.37 -11.55 -13.59
N GLN A 149 -4.54 -12.43 -14.57
CA GLN A 149 -4.01 -12.22 -15.93
C GLN A 149 -4.62 -10.99 -16.58
N LYS A 150 -5.94 -10.76 -16.40
CA LYS A 150 -6.61 -9.57 -16.92
C LYS A 150 -6.10 -8.30 -16.23
N ILE A 151 -6.00 -8.29 -14.90
CA ILE A 151 -5.45 -7.17 -14.12
C ILE A 151 -4.03 -6.83 -14.58
N GLU A 152 -3.17 -7.85 -14.73
CA GLU A 152 -1.80 -7.67 -15.20
C GLU A 152 -1.76 -7.05 -16.60
N LEU A 153 -2.49 -7.64 -17.55
CA LEU A 153 -2.49 -7.18 -18.93
C LEU A 153 -3.02 -5.75 -19.05
N GLN A 154 -4.12 -5.43 -18.35
CA GLN A 154 -4.67 -4.08 -18.34
C GLN A 154 -3.69 -3.07 -17.73
N ALA A 155 -2.99 -3.45 -16.66
CA ALA A 155 -2.00 -2.56 -16.03
C ALA A 155 -0.80 -2.33 -16.94
N LEU A 156 -0.31 -3.35 -17.65
CA LEU A 156 0.77 -3.22 -18.63
C LEU A 156 0.40 -2.27 -19.77
N ILE A 157 -0.79 -2.46 -20.34
CA ILE A 157 -1.29 -1.63 -21.44
C ILE A 157 -1.45 -0.18 -20.97
N ALA A 158 -2.02 0.04 -19.79
CA ALA A 158 -2.21 1.39 -19.25
C ALA A 158 -0.88 2.10 -18.91
N LEU A 159 0.19 1.35 -18.59
CA LEU A 159 1.54 1.89 -18.42
C LEU A 159 2.31 2.01 -19.74
N ASP A 160 1.70 1.66 -20.88
CA ASP A 160 2.36 1.61 -22.19
C ASP A 160 3.67 0.79 -22.16
N TYR A 161 3.68 -0.28 -21.35
CA TYR A 161 4.84 -1.14 -21.11
C TYR A 161 6.09 -0.40 -20.57
N GLN A 162 5.96 0.86 -20.14
CA GLN A 162 7.05 1.66 -19.57
C GLN A 162 7.23 1.35 -18.08
N LEU A 163 7.89 0.22 -17.80
CA LEU A 163 8.20 -0.21 -16.43
C LEU A 163 9.62 0.17 -15.98
N ASN A 164 10.49 0.52 -16.93
CA ASN A 164 11.86 0.85 -16.62
C ASN A 164 11.94 2.15 -15.81
N LEU A 165 12.64 2.08 -14.68
CA LEU A 165 12.94 3.24 -13.84
C LEU A 165 14.45 3.31 -13.71
N SER A 166 15.06 4.34 -14.28
CA SER A 166 16.47 4.64 -14.04
C SER A 166 16.71 4.96 -12.57
N SER A 167 17.97 4.86 -12.14
CA SER A 167 18.32 5.22 -10.76
C SER A 167 17.97 6.67 -10.44
N GLU A 168 18.10 7.58 -11.42
CA GLU A 168 17.78 9.00 -11.24
C GLU A 168 16.27 9.23 -11.09
N GLU A 169 15.47 8.64 -11.97
CA GLU A 169 13.99 8.71 -11.89
C GLU A 169 13.48 8.11 -10.58
N TYR A 170 14.07 7.00 -10.14
CA TYR A 170 13.70 6.37 -8.88
C TYR A 170 14.02 7.26 -7.67
N GLN A 171 15.21 7.88 -7.62
CA GLN A 171 15.56 8.81 -6.52
C GLN A 171 14.68 10.07 -6.53
N SER A 172 14.41 10.63 -7.71
CA SER A 172 13.50 11.76 -7.88
C SER A 172 12.09 11.41 -7.37
N TRP A 173 11.59 10.23 -7.75
CA TRP A 173 10.32 9.71 -7.23
C TRP A 173 10.32 9.54 -5.71
N LEU A 174 11.39 9.01 -5.11
CA LEU A 174 11.45 8.85 -3.65
C LEU A 174 11.39 10.20 -2.93
N ALA A 175 12.02 11.24 -3.48
CA ALA A 175 11.94 12.60 -2.93
C ALA A 175 10.52 13.16 -3.03
N GLU A 176 9.87 13.00 -4.18
CA GLU A 176 8.46 13.40 -4.40
C GLU A 176 7.52 12.65 -3.44
N LEU A 177 7.65 11.33 -3.36
CA LEU A 177 6.84 10.48 -2.49
C LEU A 177 7.01 10.88 -1.01
N THR A 178 8.23 11.17 -0.58
CA THR A 178 8.51 11.62 0.79
C THR A 178 7.84 12.96 1.08
N LEU A 179 7.86 13.89 0.14
CA LEU A 179 7.16 15.17 0.28
C LEU A 179 5.64 14.97 0.39
N LYS A 180 5.06 14.16 -0.50
CA LYS A 180 3.64 13.82 -0.46
C LYS A 180 3.22 13.15 0.84
N MET A 181 4.02 12.24 1.36
CA MET A 181 3.73 11.54 2.62
C MET A 181 3.77 12.45 3.85
N LYS A 182 4.57 13.53 3.83
CA LYS A 182 4.59 14.54 4.89
C LYS A 182 3.30 15.36 4.92
N GLU A 183 2.75 15.73 3.75
CA GLU A 183 1.47 16.46 3.65
C GLU A 183 0.33 15.72 4.40
N PHE A 184 0.33 14.37 4.37
CA PHE A 184 -0.68 13.56 5.06
C PHE A 184 -0.41 13.34 6.57
N GLU A 185 0.82 13.53 7.03
CA GLU A 185 1.17 13.45 8.46
C GLU A 185 0.58 14.64 9.25
N GLU A 186 0.61 15.83 8.64
CA GLU A 186 0.08 17.07 9.24
C GLU A 186 -1.46 17.03 9.36
N SER A 187 -2.14 16.47 8.36
CA SER A 187 -3.61 16.36 8.32
C SER A 187 -4.18 15.39 9.37
N SER A 188 -3.41 14.38 9.78
CA SER A 188 -3.82 13.39 10.79
C SER A 188 -3.74 13.97 12.21
N SER A 189 -2.80 14.88 12.43
CA SER A 189 -2.54 15.51 13.74
C SER A 189 -3.67 16.45 14.16
N THR A 190 -4.35 17.08 13.22
CA THR A 190 -5.45 18.03 13.49
C THR A 190 -6.75 17.30 13.87
N GLN A 191 -6.98 16.10 13.34
CA GLN A 191 -8.22 15.36 13.55
C GLN A 191 -8.27 14.68 14.93
N ASP A 192 -7.12 14.26 15.46
CA ASP A 192 -6.99 13.77 16.84
C ASP A 192 -7.16 14.91 17.86
N GLN A 193 -6.77 16.15 17.54
CA GLN A 193 -6.98 17.31 18.42
C GLN A 193 -8.44 17.77 18.49
N ILE A 194 -9.21 17.63 17.40
CA ILE A 194 -10.65 17.94 17.39
C ILE A 194 -11.42 16.97 18.31
N PHE A 195 -11.07 15.68 18.30
CA PHE A 195 -11.71 14.67 19.16
C PHE A 195 -11.35 14.84 20.65
N ILE A 196 -10.13 15.31 20.97
CA ILE A 196 -9.74 15.62 22.35
C ILE A 196 -10.40 16.92 22.84
N ALA A 197 -10.57 17.93 21.98
CA ALA A 197 -11.24 19.18 22.34
C ALA A 197 -12.75 18.98 22.61
N GLU A 198 -13.43 18.12 21.85
CA GLU A 198 -14.83 17.74 22.09
C GLU A 198 -15.02 16.89 23.35
N SER A 199 -13.99 16.14 23.77
CA SER A 199 -14.02 15.35 25.02
C SER A 199 -13.67 16.16 26.27
N SER A 200 -12.97 17.29 26.13
CA SER A 200 -12.53 18.14 27.25
C SER A 200 -13.46 19.33 27.54
N CYS A 201 -14.29 19.76 26.60
CA CYS A 201 -15.27 20.82 26.84
C CYS A 201 -16.61 20.21 27.29
N GLY A 202 -16.67 19.85 28.57
CA GLY A 202 -17.94 19.54 29.24
C GLY A 202 -18.78 20.81 29.39
N MET A 203 -19.61 21.12 28.40
CA MET A 203 -20.69 22.09 28.53
C MET A 203 -22.01 21.46 28.12
N THR A 204 -22.93 21.41 29.08
CA THR A 204 -24.27 20.86 29.00
C THR A 204 -25.10 21.62 27.95
N TYR A 205 -25.53 20.95 26.89
CA TYR A 205 -26.60 21.48 26.04
C TYR A 205 -27.96 20.96 26.49
N SER A 206 -28.72 21.90 27.03
CA SER A 206 -30.13 21.81 27.38
C SER A 206 -30.97 21.34 26.19
N LYS A 207 -31.96 20.49 26.49
CA LYS A 207 -33.02 20.05 25.58
C LYS A 207 -33.63 21.25 24.84
N ARG A 208 -33.66 21.20 23.51
CA ARG A 208 -34.70 21.90 22.74
C ARG A 208 -35.22 20.99 21.63
N SER A 209 -36.45 20.56 21.82
CA SER A 209 -37.31 19.95 20.83
C SER A 209 -37.49 20.89 19.64
N HIS A 210 -37.34 20.37 18.42
CA HIS A 210 -38.20 20.66 17.28
C HIS A 210 -38.18 19.47 16.32
N SER A 211 -39.38 18.96 16.07
CA SER A 211 -39.74 17.93 15.13
C SER A 211 -39.67 18.45 13.69
N ASP A 212 -39.74 17.50 12.75
CA ASP A 212 -40.22 17.67 11.38
C ASP A 212 -39.25 18.23 10.34
N SER A 213 -38.58 17.32 9.62
CA SER A 213 -38.64 17.23 8.14
C SER A 213 -37.53 16.32 7.59
N VAL A 214 -37.79 15.01 7.51
CA VAL A 214 -36.93 14.07 6.73
C VAL A 214 -37.72 13.27 5.69
N GLU A 215 -39.04 13.46 5.57
CA GLU A 215 -39.87 12.71 4.62
C GLU A 215 -40.00 13.31 3.21
N GLY A 216 -39.33 14.44 2.92
CA GLY A 216 -39.44 15.13 1.63
C GLY A 216 -38.44 14.70 0.54
N TYR A 217 -37.27 14.14 0.91
CA TYR A 217 -36.19 13.91 -0.06
C TYR A 217 -36.24 12.53 -0.75
N ALA A 218 -36.98 11.57 -0.19
CA ALA A 218 -37.12 10.23 -0.76
C ALA A 218 -38.17 10.14 -1.89
N ALA A 219 -39.07 11.12 -2.01
CA ALA A 219 -40.12 11.13 -3.03
C ALA A 219 -39.64 11.65 -4.40
N GLU A 220 -38.67 12.56 -4.43
CA GLU A 220 -38.25 13.23 -5.68
C GLU A 220 -37.29 12.39 -6.54
N LEU A 221 -36.58 11.42 -5.94
CA LEU A 221 -35.68 10.51 -6.68
C LEU A 221 -36.42 9.42 -7.48
N ASN A 222 -37.62 9.00 -7.03
CA ASN A 222 -38.41 7.99 -7.74
C ASN A 222 -39.18 8.54 -8.95
N LYS A 223 -39.27 9.87 -9.10
CA LYS A 223 -39.94 10.51 -10.24
C LYS A 223 -39.02 10.70 -11.45
N ARG A 224 -37.70 10.77 -11.24
CA ARG A 224 -36.69 10.95 -12.31
C ARG A 224 -36.19 9.66 -12.96
N LEU A 225 -36.54 8.49 -12.43
CA LEU A 225 -36.15 7.18 -12.98
C LEU A 225 -37.22 6.50 -13.87
N LYS A 226 -38.34 7.18 -14.17
CA LYS A 226 -39.38 6.67 -15.09
C LYS A 226 -39.58 7.47 -16.37
N THR A 227 -38.64 8.36 -16.72
CA THR A 227 -38.75 9.17 -17.94
C THR A 227 -37.43 9.29 -18.71
N VAL A 228 -36.73 8.17 -18.93
CA VAL A 228 -35.82 7.96 -20.07
C VAL A 228 -35.91 6.50 -20.48
#